data_AF-A0A7I0NQ29-F1
#
_entry.id   AF-A0A7I0NQ29-F1
#
_cell.length_a   1.000
_cell.length_b   1.000
_cell.length_c   1.000
_cell.angle_alpha   90.00
_cell.angle_beta   90.00
_cell.angle_gamma   90.00
#
_symmetry.space_group_name_H-M   'P 1'
#
loop_
_entity.id
_entity.type
_entity.pdbx_description
1 polymer ?
#
loop_
_entity_poly.entity_id
_entity_poly.type
_entity_poly.pdbx_seq_one_letter_code
_entity_poly.pdbx_strand_id
1 'polypeptide(L)'
;MASLLDKYVFQALEAYPYDLMEAVEAINYALSYDEKNPIVLCLMGQIQAEALKDYEAAKSYYQQALAENIYCFDVYPNYINVLLWNEEYDAAARLIEFGLSVKGTDKGILYQKKALLLEHQKAYKEALKWLKVGKEHTYNAMLMQEIKEDEIRVKEKIPKKKKKRTEEKET
;
A
#
# COMPACT_ATOMS: atom_id res chain seq x y z
N MET A 1 -1.90 -4.92 33.08
CA MET A 1 -0.46 -4.83 32.75
C MET A 1 -0.30 -5.39 31.35
N ALA A 2 0.37 -4.67 30.46
CA ALA A 2 0.73 -5.18 29.14
C ALA A 2 1.66 -6.40 29.30
N SER A 3 1.48 -7.44 28.49
CA SER A 3 2.37 -8.60 28.50
C SER A 3 3.79 -8.21 28.02
N LEU A 4 4.79 -9.06 28.23
CA LEU A 4 6.13 -8.83 27.67
C LEU A 4 6.06 -8.72 26.14
N LEU A 5 5.22 -9.54 25.49
CA LEU A 5 4.93 -9.42 24.06
C LEU A 5 4.42 -8.02 23.73
N ASP A 6 3.35 -7.55 24.39
CA ASP A 6 2.77 -6.23 24.13
C ASP A 6 3.79 -5.09 24.31
N LYS A 7 4.65 -5.19 25.32
CA LYS A 7 5.75 -4.23 25.52
C LYS A 7 6.63 -4.14 24.27
N TYR A 8 7.12 -5.27 23.77
CA TYR A 8 8.03 -5.28 22.62
C TYR A 8 7.32 -4.91 21.30
N VAL A 9 6.03 -5.25 21.15
CA VAL A 9 5.21 -4.78 20.03
C VAL A 9 5.13 -3.24 20.04
N PHE A 10 4.83 -2.63 21.20
CA PHE A 10 4.75 -1.17 21.29
C PHE A 10 6.10 -0.50 21.05
N GLN A 11 7.19 -1.04 21.60
CA GLN A 11 8.53 -0.51 21.33
C GLN A 11 8.87 -0.55 19.83
N ALA A 12 8.53 -1.63 19.14
CA ALA A 12 8.75 -1.73 17.69
C ALA A 12 7.93 -0.70 16.90
N LEU A 13 6.66 -0.49 17.28
CA LEU A 13 5.77 0.49 16.66
C LEU A 13 6.20 1.94 16.89
N GLU A 14 6.73 2.25 18.08
CA GLU A 14 7.20 3.60 18.41
C GLU A 14 8.54 3.92 17.72
N ALA A 15 9.41 2.91 17.59
CA ALA A 15 10.73 3.07 16.98
C ALA A 15 10.65 3.20 15.44
N TYR A 16 9.84 2.40 14.76
CA TYR A 16 9.75 2.45 13.30
C TYR A 16 8.89 3.63 12.81
N PRO A 17 9.33 4.44 11.82
CA PRO A 17 10.49 4.26 10.95
C PRO A 17 11.75 5.05 11.36
N TYR A 18 11.80 5.64 12.56
CA TYR A 18 12.82 6.61 12.94
C TYR A 18 14.09 6.00 13.52
N ASP A 19 13.98 4.92 14.30
CA ASP A 19 15.10 4.13 14.83
C ASP A 19 14.98 2.67 14.36
N LEU A 20 15.65 2.37 13.25
CA LEU A 20 15.60 1.04 12.66
C LEU A 20 16.25 -0.03 13.55
N MET A 21 17.29 0.32 14.30
CA MET A 21 18.01 -0.65 15.13
C MET A 21 17.16 -1.06 16.33
N GLU A 22 16.58 -0.09 17.02
CA GLU A 22 15.65 -0.34 18.13
C GLU A 22 14.40 -1.10 17.66
N ALA A 23 13.85 -0.73 16.49
CA ALA A 23 12.71 -1.44 15.91
C ALA A 23 13.02 -2.92 15.66
N VAL A 24 14.15 -3.23 15.02
CA VAL A 24 14.54 -4.62 14.72
C VAL A 24 14.81 -5.42 16.00
N GLU A 25 15.46 -4.82 16.99
CA GLU A 25 15.70 -5.47 18.28
C GLU A 25 14.37 -5.80 18.98
N ALA A 26 13.46 -4.83 19.07
CA ALA A 26 12.14 -5.02 19.67
C ALA A 26 11.31 -6.08 18.91
N ILE A 27 11.35 -6.07 17.57
CA ILE A 27 10.71 -7.10 16.74
C ILE A 27 11.25 -8.49 17.06
N ASN A 28 12.56 -8.66 17.14
CA ASN A 28 13.18 -9.95 17.44
C ASN A 28 12.76 -10.47 18.82
N TYR A 29 12.69 -9.59 19.83
CA TYR A 29 12.15 -9.97 21.13
C TYR A 29 10.68 -10.36 21.04
N ALA A 30 9.83 -9.59 20.35
CA ALA A 30 8.42 -9.92 20.20
C ALA A 30 8.21 -11.28 19.51
N LEU A 31 8.94 -11.56 18.41
CA LEU A 31 8.89 -12.84 17.71
C LEU A 31 9.38 -14.02 18.56
N SER A 32 10.28 -13.78 19.52
CA SER A 32 10.71 -14.83 20.45
C SER A 32 9.60 -15.26 21.43
N TYR A 33 8.61 -14.40 21.68
CA TYR A 33 7.42 -14.72 22.48
C TYR A 33 6.26 -15.25 21.63
N ASP A 34 6.08 -14.72 20.41
CA ASP A 34 5.06 -15.14 19.45
C ASP A 34 5.59 -14.94 18.01
N GLU A 35 6.10 -16.02 17.42
CA GLU A 35 6.66 -16.03 16.05
C GLU A 35 5.63 -15.68 14.97
N LYS A 36 4.34 -15.80 15.30
CA LYS A 36 3.20 -15.65 14.39
C LYS A 36 2.42 -14.36 14.63
N ASN A 37 2.95 -13.46 15.46
CA ASN A 37 2.26 -12.22 15.77
C ASN A 37 2.07 -11.36 14.49
N PRO A 38 0.83 -11.12 14.03
CA PRO A 38 0.60 -10.53 12.71
C PRO A 38 1.06 -9.07 12.63
N ILE A 39 1.05 -8.33 13.75
CA ILE A 39 1.51 -6.93 13.79
C ILE A 39 3.03 -6.88 13.58
N VAL A 40 3.75 -7.75 14.29
CA VAL A 40 5.22 -7.81 14.22
C VAL A 40 5.69 -8.33 12.88
N LEU A 41 5.01 -9.35 12.33
CA LEU A 41 5.26 -9.84 10.97
C LEU A 41 5.03 -8.72 9.93
N CYS A 42 3.97 -7.92 10.08
CA CYS A 42 3.72 -6.77 9.21
C CYS A 42 4.89 -5.76 9.27
N LEU A 43 5.35 -5.38 10.47
CA LEU A 43 6.48 -4.46 10.64
C LEU A 43 7.78 -5.01 10.04
N MET A 44 8.07 -6.29 10.25
CA MET A 44 9.24 -6.93 9.64
C MET A 44 9.13 -6.92 8.11
N GLY A 45 7.94 -7.18 7.55
CA GLY A 45 7.67 -7.04 6.13
C GLY A 45 7.94 -5.62 5.60
N GLN A 46 7.57 -4.58 6.35
CA GLN A 46 7.86 -3.19 5.99
C GLN A 46 9.35 -2.91 5.98
N ILE A 47 10.09 -3.35 7.01
CA ILE A 47 11.55 -3.17 7.10
C ILE A 47 12.26 -3.84 5.91
N GLN A 48 11.90 -5.09 5.59
CA GLN A 48 12.48 -5.81 4.46
C GLN A 48 12.26 -5.05 3.14
N ALA A 49 11.04 -4.53 2.93
CA ALA A 49 10.71 -3.83 1.69
C ALA A 49 11.30 -2.41 1.59
N GLU A 50 11.21 -1.63 2.67
CA GLU A 50 11.50 -0.20 2.65
C GLU A 50 12.97 0.08 2.91
N ALA A 51 13.58 -0.58 3.90
CA ALA A 51 14.97 -0.38 4.28
C ALA A 51 15.92 -1.26 3.46
N LEU A 52 15.58 -2.53 3.26
CA LEU A 52 16.49 -3.52 2.65
C LEU A 52 16.23 -3.78 1.16
N LYS A 53 15.08 -3.35 0.64
CA LYS A 53 14.60 -3.63 -0.73
C LYS A 53 14.52 -5.13 -1.03
N ASP A 54 14.41 -5.98 0.00
CA ASP A 54 14.17 -7.40 -0.14
C ASP A 54 12.66 -7.66 -0.23
N TYR A 55 12.16 -7.54 -1.45
CA TYR A 55 10.74 -7.71 -1.72
C TYR A 55 10.29 -9.15 -1.50
N GLU A 56 11.10 -10.16 -1.82
CA GLU A 56 10.73 -11.57 -1.61
C GLU A 56 10.57 -11.90 -0.12
N ALA A 57 11.50 -11.44 0.72
CA ALA A 57 11.37 -11.57 2.17
C ALA A 57 10.13 -10.82 2.69
N ALA A 58 9.91 -9.58 2.25
CA ALA A 58 8.74 -8.81 2.66
C ALA A 58 7.42 -9.51 2.33
N LYS A 59 7.29 -10.05 1.11
CA LYS A 59 6.11 -10.82 0.69
C LYS A 59 5.86 -12.01 1.63
N SER A 60 6.91 -12.75 1.98
CA SER A 60 6.80 -13.90 2.90
C SER A 60 6.24 -13.47 4.27
N TYR A 61 6.74 -12.38 4.84
CA TYR A 61 6.25 -11.87 6.13
C TYR A 61 4.78 -11.41 6.06
N TYR A 62 4.39 -10.69 5.00
CA TYR A 62 2.98 -10.28 4.84
C TYR A 62 2.04 -11.46 4.62
N GLN A 63 2.46 -12.48 3.88
CA GLN A 63 1.69 -13.71 3.70
C GLN A 63 1.49 -14.45 5.03
N GLN A 64 2.53 -14.55 5.85
CA GLN A 64 2.42 -15.13 7.19
C GLN A 64 1.47 -14.32 8.07
N ALA A 65 1.57 -12.99 8.07
CA ALA A 65 0.69 -12.12 8.85
C ALA A 65 -0.80 -12.30 8.47
N LEU A 66 -1.11 -12.38 7.16
CA LEU A 66 -2.48 -12.60 6.69
C LEU A 66 -2.98 -14.03 6.92
N ALA A 67 -2.09 -15.03 6.92
CA ALA A 67 -2.44 -16.40 7.26
C ALA A 67 -2.88 -16.53 8.73
N GLU A 68 -2.24 -15.78 9.63
CA GLU A 68 -2.59 -15.76 11.05
C GLU A 68 -3.80 -14.86 11.34
N ASN A 69 -3.89 -13.70 10.70
CA ASN A 69 -5.02 -12.80 10.88
C ASN A 69 -5.34 -11.97 9.63
N ILE A 70 -6.39 -12.36 8.91
CA ILE A 70 -6.91 -11.61 7.75
C ILE A 70 -7.41 -10.19 8.10
N TYR A 71 -7.63 -9.90 9.38
CA TYR A 71 -8.01 -8.57 9.89
C TYR A 71 -6.80 -7.73 10.33
N CYS A 72 -5.57 -8.16 10.03
CA CYS A 72 -4.39 -7.31 10.15
C CYS A 72 -4.38 -6.28 9.00
N PHE A 73 -5.18 -5.23 9.15
CA PHE A 73 -5.52 -4.31 8.07
C PHE A 73 -4.33 -3.55 7.49
N ASP A 74 -3.31 -3.28 8.30
CA ASP A 74 -2.09 -2.58 7.86
C ASP A 74 -1.29 -3.40 6.83
N VAL A 75 -1.47 -4.73 6.79
CA VAL A 75 -0.76 -5.58 5.81
C VAL A 75 -1.20 -5.25 4.39
N TYR A 76 -2.49 -4.98 4.15
CA TYR A 76 -3.00 -4.82 2.78
C TYR A 76 -2.30 -3.70 2.01
N PRO A 77 -2.33 -2.42 2.44
CA PRO A 77 -1.70 -1.35 1.67
C PRO A 77 -0.19 -1.53 1.52
N ASN A 78 0.48 -2.05 2.55
CA ASN A 78 1.92 -2.26 2.55
C ASN A 78 2.33 -3.41 1.63
N TYR A 79 1.63 -4.54 1.68
CA TYR A 79 1.89 -5.67 0.81
C TYR A 79 1.54 -5.34 -0.65
N ILE A 80 0.45 -4.62 -0.90
CA ILE A 80 0.13 -4.15 -2.26
C ILE A 80 1.26 -3.28 -2.81
N ASN A 81 1.82 -2.36 -2.02
CA ASN A 81 2.98 -1.57 -2.44
C ASN A 81 4.16 -2.44 -2.85
N VAL A 82 4.51 -3.46 -2.06
CA VAL A 82 5.60 -4.39 -2.38
C VAL A 82 5.35 -5.10 -3.71
N LEU A 83 4.13 -5.60 -3.92
CA LEU A 83 3.77 -6.25 -5.19
C LEU A 83 3.89 -5.29 -6.37
N LEU A 84 3.52 -4.02 -6.20
CA LEU A 84 3.66 -3.01 -7.25
C LEU A 84 5.12 -2.63 -7.51
N TRP A 85 5.95 -2.50 -6.46
CA TRP A 85 7.38 -2.22 -6.59
C TRP A 85 8.14 -3.37 -7.24
N ASN A 86 7.71 -4.60 -6.99
CA ASN A 86 8.27 -5.80 -7.62
C ASN A 86 7.61 -6.15 -8.96
N GLU A 87 6.77 -5.27 -9.51
CA GLU A 87 6.06 -5.42 -10.79
C GLU A 87 5.13 -6.67 -10.88
N GLU A 88 4.69 -7.21 -9.76
CA GLU A 88 3.77 -8.35 -9.65
C GLU A 88 2.30 -7.93 -9.73
N TYR A 89 1.92 -7.35 -10.87
CA TYR A 89 0.63 -6.69 -11.06
C TYR A 89 -0.59 -7.61 -10.87
N ASP A 90 -0.51 -8.87 -11.31
CA ASP A 90 -1.63 -9.82 -11.15
C ASP A 90 -1.86 -10.20 -9.70
N ALA A 91 -0.78 -10.34 -8.92
CA ALA A 91 -0.88 -10.61 -7.49
C ALA A 91 -1.42 -9.38 -6.75
N ALA A 92 -0.98 -8.18 -7.10
CA ALA A 92 -1.50 -6.93 -6.54
C ALA A 92 -3.02 -6.81 -6.81
N ALA A 93 -3.47 -7.10 -8.04
CA ALA A 93 -4.88 -7.07 -8.40
C ALA A 93 -5.72 -8.01 -7.52
N ARG A 94 -5.28 -9.27 -7.36
CA ARG A 94 -5.97 -10.26 -6.51
C ARG A 94 -6.04 -9.83 -5.05
N LEU A 95 -4.94 -9.29 -4.51
CA LEU A 95 -4.89 -8.84 -3.12
C LEU A 95 -5.80 -7.63 -2.88
N ILE A 96 -5.86 -6.69 -3.82
CA ILE A 96 -6.79 -5.55 -3.78
C ILE A 96 -8.23 -6.04 -3.77
N GLU A 97 -8.59 -6.96 -4.66
CA GLU A 97 -9.96 -7.53 -4.72
C GLU A 97 -10.33 -8.27 -3.44
N PHE A 98 -9.40 -9.06 -2.90
CA PHE A 98 -9.60 -9.73 -1.63
C PHE A 98 -9.80 -8.74 -0.48
N GLY A 99 -8.93 -7.73 -0.33
CA GLY A 99 -9.08 -6.69 0.68
C GLY A 99 -10.41 -5.93 0.54
N LEU A 100 -10.86 -5.66 -0.69
CA LEU A 100 -12.17 -5.03 -0.94
C LEU A 100 -13.34 -5.91 -0.47
N SER A 101 -13.19 -7.23 -0.39
CA SER A 101 -14.21 -8.14 0.17
C SER A 101 -14.20 -8.25 1.70
N VAL A 102 -13.07 -7.93 2.36
CA VAL A 102 -12.90 -8.08 3.82
C VAL A 102 -13.58 -6.93 4.56
N LYS A 103 -14.37 -7.22 5.60
CA LYS A 103 -15.01 -6.18 6.42
C LYS A 103 -13.97 -5.48 7.29
N GLY A 104 -14.03 -4.16 7.37
CA GLY A 104 -13.17 -3.35 8.25
C GLY A 104 -11.94 -2.75 7.57
N THR A 105 -11.51 -3.24 6.41
CA THR A 105 -10.42 -2.61 5.65
C THR A 105 -10.80 -1.20 5.19
N ASP A 106 -9.83 -0.29 5.13
CA ASP A 106 -10.02 1.02 4.53
C ASP A 106 -10.24 0.93 3.01
N LYS A 107 -11.50 1.11 2.58
CA LYS A 107 -11.88 1.01 1.17
C LYS A 107 -11.33 2.16 0.33
N GLY A 108 -11.20 3.35 0.90
CA GLY A 108 -10.61 4.50 0.22
C GLY A 108 -9.17 4.21 -0.20
N ILE A 109 -8.37 3.68 0.74
CA ILE A 109 -6.98 3.28 0.48
C ILE A 109 -6.92 2.18 -0.59
N LEU A 110 -7.75 1.14 -0.50
CA LEU A 110 -7.72 0.04 -1.48
C LEU A 110 -8.12 0.49 -2.90
N TYR A 111 -9.06 1.42 -3.03
CA TYR A 111 -9.38 2.00 -4.34
C TYR A 111 -8.27 2.90 -4.88
N GLN A 112 -7.58 3.66 -4.01
CA GLN A 112 -6.37 4.39 -4.40
C GLN A 112 -5.27 3.43 -4.88
N LYS A 113 -5.03 2.32 -4.18
CA LYS A 113 -4.08 1.28 -4.63
C LYS A 113 -4.49 0.65 -5.97
N LYS A 114 -5.80 0.45 -6.20
CA LYS A 114 -6.32 0.00 -7.50
C LYS A 114 -6.03 1.00 -8.62
N ALA A 115 -6.17 2.29 -8.35
CA ALA A 115 -5.79 3.31 -9.30
C ALA A 115 -4.28 3.31 -9.57
N LEU A 116 -3.44 3.17 -8.54
CA LEU A 116 -2.00 3.08 -8.67
C LEU A 116 -1.56 1.88 -9.52
N LEU A 117 -2.17 0.71 -9.32
CA LEU A 117 -1.97 -0.47 -10.18
C LEU A 117 -2.25 -0.17 -11.65
N LEU A 118 -3.42 0.41 -11.94
CA LEU A 118 -3.81 0.78 -13.30
C LEU A 118 -2.87 1.81 -13.90
N GLU A 119 -2.31 2.68 -13.07
CA GLU A 119 -1.32 3.65 -13.49
C GLU A 119 0.02 3.01 -13.87
N HIS A 120 0.52 2.04 -13.11
CA HIS A 120 1.69 1.23 -13.50
C HIS A 120 1.45 0.56 -14.87
N GLN A 121 0.23 0.10 -15.12
CA GLN A 121 -0.20 -0.48 -16.39
C GLN A 121 -0.49 0.56 -17.49
N LYS A 122 -0.27 1.86 -17.22
CA LYS A 122 -0.53 2.98 -18.14
C LYS A 122 -2.01 3.14 -18.55
N ALA A 123 -2.93 2.50 -17.84
CA ALA A 123 -4.37 2.65 -17.98
C ALA A 123 -4.86 3.92 -17.24
N TYR A 124 -4.33 5.08 -17.62
CA TYR A 124 -4.47 6.33 -16.88
C TYR A 124 -5.93 6.81 -16.74
N LYS A 125 -6.76 6.58 -17.76
CA LYS A 125 -8.18 6.98 -17.70
C LYS A 125 -8.95 6.13 -16.72
N GLU A 126 -8.66 4.84 -16.67
CA GLU A 126 -9.22 3.89 -15.73
C GLU A 126 -8.74 4.21 -14.31
N ALA A 127 -7.44 4.51 -14.13
CA ALA A 127 -6.89 4.96 -12.86
C ALA A 127 -7.65 6.17 -12.29
N LEU A 128 -7.91 7.21 -13.12
CA LEU A 128 -8.69 8.38 -12.71
C LEU A 128 -10.13 8.05 -12.29
N LYS A 129 -10.77 7.05 -12.91
CA LYS A 129 -12.11 6.59 -12.48
C LYS A 129 -12.05 6.00 -11.07
N TRP A 130 -11.03 5.18 -10.79
CA TRP A 130 -10.89 4.54 -9.48
C TRP A 130 -10.44 5.52 -8.39
N LEU A 131 -9.65 6.55 -8.72
CA LEU A 131 -9.37 7.64 -7.77
C LEU A 131 -10.64 8.38 -7.35
N LYS A 132 -11.57 8.61 -8.29
CA LYS A 132 -12.88 9.19 -7.96
C LYS A 132 -13.69 8.29 -7.02
N VAL A 133 -13.71 6.98 -7.26
CA VAL A 133 -14.37 6.02 -6.36
C VAL A 133 -13.70 6.01 -4.98
N GLY A 134 -12.37 6.02 -4.92
CA GLY A 134 -11.61 6.11 -3.67
C GLY A 134 -11.98 7.36 -2.88
N LYS A 135 -12.07 8.51 -3.54
CA LYS A 135 -12.47 9.79 -2.93
C LYS A 135 -13.84 9.73 -2.25
N GLU A 136 -14.80 9.02 -2.83
CA GLU A 136 -16.14 8.82 -2.26
C GLU A 136 -16.13 7.95 -0.99
N HIS A 137 -15.08 7.14 -0.81
CA HIS A 137 -14.88 6.25 0.33
C HIS A 137 -13.81 6.74 1.31
N THR A 138 -13.35 7.98 1.15
CA THR A 138 -12.35 8.60 2.03
C THR A 138 -13.02 9.50 3.07
N TYR A 139 -12.67 9.29 4.34
CA TYR A 139 -13.27 10.03 5.48
C TYR A 139 -12.25 10.82 6.30
N ASN A 140 -10.99 10.91 5.85
CA ASN A 140 -9.94 11.66 6.52
C ASN A 140 -9.24 12.62 5.54
N ALA A 141 -8.69 13.71 6.08
CA ALA A 141 -8.08 14.77 5.26
C ALA A 141 -6.78 14.34 4.57
N MET A 142 -6.02 13.44 5.19
CA MET A 142 -4.73 12.96 4.68
C MET A 142 -4.91 12.21 3.36
N LEU A 143 -5.69 11.13 3.36
CA LEU A 143 -5.99 10.35 2.17
C LEU A 143 -6.73 11.18 1.10
N MET A 144 -7.58 12.13 1.52
CA MET A 144 -8.27 13.02 0.59
C MET A 144 -7.28 13.89 -0.18
N GLN A 145 -6.20 14.32 0.47
CA GLN A 145 -5.15 15.10 -0.16
C GLN A 145 -4.29 14.23 -1.08
N GLU A 146 -3.89 13.04 -0.63
CA GLU A 146 -3.13 12.09 -1.46
C GLU A 146 -3.86 11.74 -2.75
N ILE A 147 -5.16 11.43 -2.70
CA ILE A 147 -5.96 11.14 -3.90
C ILE A 147 -5.99 12.32 -4.87
N LYS A 148 -6.02 13.57 -4.38
CA LYS A 148 -5.97 14.75 -5.26
C LYS A 148 -4.62 14.86 -5.95
N GLU A 149 -3.54 14.59 -5.24
CA GLU A 149 -2.17 14.63 -5.78
C GLU A 149 -1.98 13.51 -6.82
N ASP A 150 -2.49 12.32 -6.55
CA ASP A 150 -2.54 11.22 -7.52
C ASP A 150 -3.32 11.61 -8.78
N GLU A 151 -4.49 12.26 -8.64
CA GLU A 151 -5.26 12.70 -9.80
C GLU A 151 -4.48 13.68 -10.68
N ILE A 152 -3.76 14.63 -10.07
CA ILE A 152 -2.92 15.60 -10.80
C ILE A 152 -1.82 14.85 -11.55
N ARG A 153 -1.05 14.04 -10.83
CA ARG A 153 0.07 13.25 -11.34
C ARG A 153 -0.34 12.31 -12.48
N VAL A 154 -1.49 11.63 -12.36
CA VAL A 154 -2.01 10.73 -13.41
C VAL A 154 -2.46 11.51 -14.65
N LYS A 155 -3.12 12.67 -14.48
CA LYS A 155 -3.56 13.53 -15.61
C LYS A 155 -2.37 14.03 -16.43
N GLU A 156 -1.26 14.36 -15.79
CA GLU A 156 -0.03 14.81 -16.47
C GLU A 156 0.58 13.75 -17.39
N LYS A 157 0.37 12.46 -17.09
CA LYS A 157 0.89 11.33 -17.89
C LYS A 157 0.04 11.04 -19.14
N ILE A 158 -1.14 11.65 -19.28
CA ILE A 158 -2.00 11.44 -20.45
C ILE A 158 -1.49 12.30 -21.63
N PRO A 159 -1.13 11.69 -22.78
CA PRO A 159 -0.63 12.45 -23.92
C PRO A 159 -1.68 13.43 -24.44
N LYS A 160 -1.31 14.72 -24.50
CA LYS A 160 -2.15 15.77 -25.07
C LYS A 160 -2.33 15.51 -26.57
N LYS A 161 -3.57 15.39 -27.04
CA LYS A 161 -3.85 15.33 -28.49
C LYS A 161 -3.26 16.57 -29.15
N LYS A 162 -2.36 16.40 -30.13
CA LYS A 162 -1.91 17.50 -31.00
C LYS A 162 -3.15 18.08 -31.68
N LYS A 163 -3.43 19.38 -31.50
CA LYS A 163 -4.45 20.08 -32.28
C LYS A 163 -4.06 19.94 -33.76
N LYS A 164 -4.92 19.33 -34.58
CA LYS A 164 -4.79 19.45 -36.03
C LYS A 164 -4.90 20.94 -36.36
N ARG A 165 -3.86 21.53 -36.95
CA ARG A 165 -3.93 22.85 -37.58
C ARG A 165 -5.02 22.74 -38.65
N THR A 166 -6.14 23.43 -38.46
CA THR A 166 -7.06 23.73 -39.55
C THR A 166 -6.29 24.61 -40.52
N GLU A 167 -5.96 24.09 -41.69
CA GLU A 167 -5.50 24.91 -42.81
C GLU A 167 -6.66 25.83 -43.19
N GLU A 168 -6.52 27.12 -42.84
CA GLU A 168 -7.36 28.16 -43.39
C GLU A 168 -7.16 28.16 -44.90
N LYS A 169 -8.22 27.85 -45.65
CA LYS A 169 -8.24 28.04 -47.09
C LYS A 169 -8.23 29.55 -47.34
N GLU A 170 -7.11 30.07 -47.82
CA GLU A 170 -7.05 31.40 -48.43
C GLU A 170 -8.02 31.42 -49.63
N THR A 171 -8.96 32.35 -49.59
CA THR A 171 -9.83 32.77 -50.71
C THR A 171 -9.46 34.17 -51.13
#